data_AF-A0A554K9S5-F1
#
_entry.id   AF-A0A554K9S5-F1
#
_cell.length_a   1.000
_cell.length_b   1.000
_cell.length_c   1.000
_cell.angle_alpha   90.00
_cell.angle_beta   90.00
_cell.angle_gamma   90.00
#
_symmetry.space_group_name_H-M   'P 1'
#
loop_
_entity.id
_entity.type
_entity.pdbx_description
1 polymer ?
#
loop_
_entity_poly.entity_id
_entity_poly.type
_entity_poly.pdbx_seq_one_letter_code
_entity_poly.pdbx_strand_id
1 'polypeptide(L)'
;MVKPNKKFITILDNERLIKQLIAELVLQPRINAIEWSKITKQTPNIKIGYPGQHLASLITGMTGERTGARGNDLIDGSEVKSCSRIDQLDICKKCGLSVARLEQECSHCSSKEIDRKNDSKWLFTIRNENDLKVLVSVDRVMLIIGDYPNFESGDFETLRFQAFEIWPREGRHKRFAEIMTNYYNKIYLSHRKQSPDNTPAPKNFWPYSYQFFISNPIRTFLCIVENANTKPKIRIEKFVNPEDDRSKIESERMPIEVVNDVELKKLVAKMDQSELNRITTKKIALKEAKKMPLKTLRGFIESVPEDIRAYLGLRDTDKISTSKAQYSRRKNS
;
A
#
# COMPACT_ATOMS: atom_id res chain seq x y z
N MET A 1 -4.35 18.02 15.23
CA MET A 1 -4.53 16.90 16.17
C MET A 1 -4.90 15.68 15.34
N VAL A 2 -4.17 14.57 15.48
CA VAL A 2 -4.38 13.37 14.65
C VAL A 2 -5.45 12.48 15.30
N LYS A 3 -6.71 12.95 15.32
CA LYS A 3 -7.78 12.31 16.10
C LYS A 3 -9.10 12.22 15.32
N PRO A 4 -9.74 11.04 15.28
CA PRO A 4 -11.06 10.87 14.67
C PRO A 4 -12.16 11.70 15.36
N ASN A 5 -13.12 12.17 14.56
CA ASN A 5 -14.26 12.90 15.09
C ASN A 5 -15.31 11.90 15.63
N LYS A 6 -15.39 11.82 16.97
CA LYS A 6 -16.25 10.85 17.67
C LYS A 6 -17.72 10.89 17.27
N LYS A 7 -18.25 12.04 16.83
CA LYS A 7 -19.66 12.17 16.44
C LYS A 7 -20.05 11.27 15.26
N PHE A 8 -19.08 10.85 14.45
CA PHE A 8 -19.31 10.01 13.28
C PHE A 8 -19.06 8.52 13.56
N ILE A 9 -18.53 8.18 14.73
CA ILE A 9 -18.27 6.80 15.13
C ILE A 9 -19.57 6.21 15.66
N THR A 10 -20.22 5.39 14.85
CA THR A 10 -21.56 4.84 15.12
C THR A 10 -21.63 3.32 14.98
N ILE A 11 -20.67 2.71 14.27
CA ILE A 11 -20.57 1.26 14.14
C ILE A 11 -19.80 0.72 15.34
N LEU A 12 -20.45 -0.16 16.09
CA LEU A 12 -19.91 -0.84 17.28
C LEU A 12 -19.60 -2.31 16.96
N ASP A 13 -18.92 -3.00 17.88
CA ASP A 13 -18.57 -4.42 17.76
C ASP A 13 -17.72 -4.72 16.50
N ASN A 14 -16.78 -3.81 16.26
CA ASN A 14 -16.02 -3.69 15.02
C ASN A 14 -15.25 -4.96 14.70
N GLU A 15 -14.54 -5.56 15.66
CA GLU A 15 -13.74 -6.77 15.41
C GLU A 15 -14.58 -7.97 14.96
N ARG A 16 -15.76 -8.19 15.56
CA ARG A 16 -16.66 -9.26 15.13
C ARG A 16 -17.17 -9.00 13.72
N LEU A 17 -17.64 -7.78 13.45
CA LEU A 17 -18.12 -7.39 12.12
C LEU A 17 -17.02 -7.47 11.06
N ILE A 18 -15.78 -7.13 11.40
CA ILE A 18 -14.63 -7.24 10.49
C ILE A 18 -14.40 -8.70 10.12
N LYS A 19 -14.38 -9.61 11.10
CA LYS A 19 -14.22 -11.05 10.84
C LYS A 19 -15.35 -11.57 9.96
N GLN A 20 -16.59 -11.18 10.26
CA GLN A 20 -17.76 -11.54 9.46
C GLN A 20 -17.64 -11.04 8.02
N LEU A 21 -17.29 -9.77 7.83
CA LEU A 21 -17.11 -9.17 6.51
C LEU A 21 -16.02 -9.85 5.69
N ILE A 22 -14.85 -10.11 6.30
CA ILE A 22 -13.75 -10.79 5.62
C ILE A 22 -14.17 -12.21 5.22
N ALA A 23 -14.88 -12.94 6.09
CA ALA A 23 -15.41 -14.26 5.78
C ALA A 23 -16.41 -14.22 4.62
N GLU A 24 -17.43 -13.37 4.70
CA GLU A 24 -18.58 -13.35 3.79
C GLU A 24 -18.27 -12.70 2.43
N LEU A 25 -17.56 -11.57 2.42
CA LEU A 25 -17.35 -10.77 1.20
C LEU A 25 -16.01 -11.02 0.51
N VAL A 26 -15.08 -11.71 1.17
CA VAL A 26 -13.74 -11.95 0.61
C VAL A 26 -13.43 -13.44 0.52
N LEU A 27 -13.43 -14.16 1.66
CA LEU A 27 -12.91 -15.53 1.71
C LEU A 27 -13.88 -16.54 1.09
N GLN A 28 -15.16 -16.51 1.43
CA GLN A 28 -16.14 -17.45 0.88
C GLN A 28 -16.28 -17.31 -0.65
N PRO A 29 -16.41 -16.10 -1.23
CA PRO A 29 -16.42 -15.93 -2.68
C PRO A 29 -15.12 -16.41 -3.33
N ARG A 30 -13.97 -16.15 -2.69
CA ARG A 30 -12.66 -16.59 -3.20
C ARG A 30 -12.54 -18.11 -3.22
N ILE A 31 -12.93 -18.82 -2.16
CA ILE A 31 -12.92 -20.30 -2.13
C ILE A 31 -13.75 -20.86 -3.28
N ASN A 32 -14.96 -20.32 -3.49
CA ASN A 32 -15.81 -20.73 -4.60
C ASN A 32 -15.12 -20.45 -5.95
N ALA A 33 -14.51 -19.27 -6.10
CA ALA A 33 -13.78 -18.89 -7.31
C ALA A 33 -12.54 -19.76 -7.56
N ILE A 34 -11.86 -20.25 -6.51
CA ILE A 34 -10.76 -21.21 -6.63
C ILE A 34 -11.26 -22.51 -7.25
N GLU A 35 -12.39 -23.06 -6.78
CA GLU A 35 -12.96 -24.28 -7.38
C GLU A 35 -13.34 -24.07 -8.85
N TRP A 36 -13.98 -22.94 -9.16
CA TRP A 36 -14.28 -22.59 -10.55
C TRP A 36 -13.04 -22.32 -11.41
N SER A 37 -11.96 -21.79 -10.84
CA SER A 37 -10.71 -21.53 -11.56
C SER A 37 -10.06 -22.81 -12.07
N LYS A 38 -10.19 -23.93 -11.33
CA LYS A 38 -9.68 -25.24 -11.74
C LYS A 38 -10.32 -25.72 -13.05
N ILE A 39 -11.63 -25.46 -13.20
CA ILE A 39 -12.45 -25.86 -14.36
C ILE A 39 -12.28 -24.86 -15.51
N THR A 40 -12.47 -23.57 -15.24
CA THR A 40 -12.58 -22.51 -16.26
C THR A 40 -11.25 -21.90 -16.68
N LYS A 41 -10.18 -22.16 -15.90
CA LYS A 41 -8.88 -21.50 -16.02
C LYS A 41 -8.93 -19.97 -15.93
N GLN A 42 -10.01 -19.42 -15.37
CA GLN A 42 -10.13 -18.00 -15.03
C GLN A 42 -9.43 -17.71 -13.69
N THR A 43 -9.04 -16.46 -13.47
CA THR A 43 -8.44 -16.06 -12.19
C THR A 43 -9.45 -16.14 -11.04
N PRO A 44 -9.07 -16.66 -9.86
CA PRO A 44 -9.92 -16.65 -8.68
C PRO A 44 -9.99 -15.28 -7.98
N ASN A 45 -9.37 -14.24 -8.56
CA ASN A 45 -9.26 -12.92 -7.95
C ASN A 45 -10.61 -12.23 -7.73
N ILE A 46 -10.95 -12.02 -6.45
CA ILE A 46 -12.06 -11.17 -6.03
C ILE A 46 -11.53 -9.75 -5.83
N LYS A 47 -11.93 -8.82 -6.70
CA LYS A 47 -11.54 -7.41 -6.58
C LYS A 47 -11.97 -6.86 -5.22
N ILE A 48 -11.00 -6.40 -4.42
CA ILE A 48 -11.27 -5.87 -3.07
C ILE A 48 -11.78 -4.43 -3.03
N GLY A 49 -12.19 -3.84 -4.16
CA GLY A 49 -12.60 -2.43 -4.23
C GLY A 49 -13.68 -2.08 -3.21
N TYR A 50 -14.88 -2.63 -3.40
CA TYR A 50 -16.02 -2.44 -2.49
C TYR A 50 -15.83 -3.13 -1.13
N PRO A 51 -15.34 -4.39 -1.03
CA PRO A 51 -15.02 -4.98 0.27
C PRO A 51 -14.06 -4.13 1.10
N GLY A 52 -13.10 -3.47 0.46
CA GLY A 52 -12.17 -2.54 1.10
C GLY A 52 -12.86 -1.30 1.67
N GLN A 53 -13.83 -0.71 0.97
CA GLN A 53 -14.60 0.43 1.49
C GLN A 53 -15.44 0.04 2.72
N HIS A 54 -16.10 -1.12 2.68
CA HIS A 54 -16.82 -1.62 3.84
C HIS A 54 -15.87 -1.96 5.00
N LEU A 55 -14.71 -2.56 4.72
CA LEU A 55 -13.69 -2.81 5.73
C LEU A 55 -13.19 -1.49 6.36
N ALA A 56 -13.00 -0.43 5.57
CA ALA A 56 -12.66 0.90 6.09
C ALA A 56 -13.74 1.41 7.06
N SER A 57 -15.02 1.24 6.72
CA SER A 57 -16.14 1.62 7.58
C SER A 57 -16.07 0.92 8.94
N LEU A 58 -15.82 -0.40 8.93
CA LEU A 58 -15.71 -1.18 10.16
C LEU A 58 -14.45 -0.86 10.96
N ILE A 59 -13.30 -0.65 10.32
CA ILE A 59 -12.05 -0.29 11.01
C ILE A 59 -12.18 1.07 11.71
N THR A 60 -12.83 2.02 11.05
CA THR A 60 -12.98 3.39 11.56
C THR A 60 -14.19 3.57 12.45
N GLY A 61 -15.10 2.59 12.49
CA GLY A 61 -16.39 2.70 13.19
C GLY A 61 -17.37 3.67 12.53
N MET A 62 -17.14 4.07 11.28
CA MET A 62 -17.90 5.12 10.59
C MET A 62 -18.62 4.55 9.37
N THR A 63 -19.84 4.99 9.12
CA THR A 63 -20.57 4.63 7.90
C THR A 63 -20.06 5.39 6.68
N GLY A 64 -20.27 4.84 5.49
CA GLY A 64 -20.17 5.60 4.23
C GLY A 64 -21.42 6.44 3.93
N GLU A 65 -21.40 7.19 2.83
CA GLU A 65 -22.49 8.09 2.42
C GLU A 65 -23.50 7.48 1.42
N ARG A 66 -23.28 6.24 0.95
CA ARG A 66 -24.13 5.56 -0.06
C ARG A 66 -24.21 6.29 -1.42
N THR A 67 -23.16 7.01 -1.80
CA THR A 67 -23.15 7.90 -2.97
C THR A 67 -22.75 7.24 -4.29
N GLY A 68 -22.53 5.92 -4.31
CA GLY A 68 -22.20 5.20 -5.56
C GLY A 68 -20.98 5.78 -6.29
N ALA A 69 -19.93 6.13 -5.54
CA ALA A 69 -18.71 6.82 -6.00
C ALA A 69 -18.86 8.31 -6.38
N ARG A 70 -19.92 9.00 -5.93
CA ARG A 70 -20.17 10.43 -6.19
C ARG A 70 -20.12 11.33 -4.94
N GLY A 71 -19.41 10.92 -3.90
CA GLY A 71 -19.28 11.67 -2.64
C GLY A 71 -18.10 11.14 -1.82
N ASN A 72 -18.12 11.37 -0.51
CA ASN A 72 -17.05 10.89 0.36
C ASN A 72 -17.17 9.38 0.59
N ASP A 73 -16.03 8.71 0.77
CA ASP A 73 -16.03 7.27 1.06
C ASP A 73 -16.56 7.01 2.48
N LEU A 74 -16.24 7.87 3.45
CA LEU A 74 -16.76 7.86 4.82
C LEU A 74 -17.51 9.16 5.15
N ILE A 75 -18.48 9.08 6.06
CA ILE A 75 -19.34 10.20 6.48
C ILE A 75 -18.58 11.39 7.11
N ASP A 76 -17.34 11.17 7.55
CA ASP A 76 -16.47 12.22 8.08
C ASP A 76 -15.66 12.95 7.00
N GLY A 77 -15.84 12.60 5.73
CA GLY A 77 -15.07 13.16 4.61
C GLY A 77 -13.76 12.44 4.32
N SER A 78 -13.47 11.31 4.98
CA SER A 78 -12.25 10.54 4.70
C SER A 78 -12.26 9.94 3.28
N GLU A 79 -11.07 9.89 2.68
CA GLU A 79 -10.82 9.20 1.41
C GLU A 79 -10.35 7.77 1.68
N VAL A 80 -10.85 6.78 0.95
CA VAL A 80 -10.46 5.36 1.09
C VAL A 80 -9.87 4.86 -0.22
N LYS A 81 -8.63 4.38 -0.17
CA LYS A 81 -7.99 3.64 -1.27
C LYS A 81 -7.71 2.20 -0.87
N SER A 82 -8.17 1.25 -1.67
CA SER A 82 -7.84 -0.17 -1.53
C SER A 82 -7.03 -0.69 -2.71
N CYS A 83 -6.10 -1.62 -2.46
CA CYS A 83 -5.43 -2.38 -3.51
C CYS A 83 -5.12 -3.81 -3.04
N SER A 84 -5.08 -4.78 -3.97
CA SER A 84 -4.85 -6.19 -3.63
C SER A 84 -3.72 -6.78 -4.45
N ARG A 85 -2.82 -7.50 -3.78
CA ARG A 85 -1.84 -8.41 -4.40
C ARG A 85 -2.34 -9.87 -4.37
N ILE A 86 -3.45 -10.12 -3.66
CA ILE A 86 -4.10 -11.43 -3.59
C ILE A 86 -4.61 -11.79 -4.99
N ASP A 87 -4.29 -13.02 -5.40
CA ASP A 87 -4.58 -13.59 -6.72
C ASP A 87 -4.24 -12.67 -7.90
N GLN A 88 -3.19 -11.86 -7.75
CA GLN A 88 -2.64 -11.12 -8.87
C GLN A 88 -2.15 -12.10 -9.95
N LEU A 89 -2.47 -11.82 -11.21
CA LEU A 89 -2.04 -12.65 -12.34
C LEU A 89 -0.52 -12.60 -12.48
N ASP A 90 0.08 -13.78 -12.54
CA ASP A 90 1.51 -13.99 -12.75
C ASP A 90 1.80 -14.20 -14.24
N ILE A 91 3.08 -14.25 -14.61
CA ILE A 91 3.49 -14.40 -16.02
C ILE A 91 4.46 -15.57 -16.14
N CYS A 92 4.22 -16.49 -17.07
CA CYS A 92 5.21 -17.50 -17.44
C CYS A 92 6.41 -16.85 -18.14
N LYS A 93 7.62 -17.06 -17.62
CA LYS A 93 8.85 -16.50 -18.22
C LYS A 93 9.18 -17.12 -19.57
N LYS A 94 8.76 -18.37 -19.82
CA LYS A 94 9.03 -19.10 -21.08
C LYS A 94 8.14 -18.65 -22.24
N CYS A 95 6.84 -18.51 -22.02
CA CYS A 95 5.89 -18.22 -23.11
C CYS A 95 5.13 -16.90 -22.95
N GLY A 96 5.34 -16.14 -21.87
CA GLY A 96 4.71 -14.83 -21.63
C GLY A 96 3.19 -14.87 -21.39
N LEU A 97 2.60 -16.06 -21.25
CA LEU A 97 1.19 -16.21 -20.92
C LEU A 97 0.94 -15.99 -19.43
N SER A 98 -0.28 -15.57 -19.11
CA SER A 98 -0.70 -15.38 -17.72
C SER A 98 -0.82 -16.73 -17.01
N VAL A 99 -0.46 -16.74 -15.73
CA VAL A 99 -0.53 -17.90 -14.85
C VAL A 99 -1.30 -17.49 -13.60
N ALA A 100 -2.29 -18.28 -13.19
CA ALA A 100 -3.03 -17.99 -11.98
C ALA A 100 -2.14 -18.19 -10.75
N ARG A 101 -2.41 -17.44 -9.67
CA ARG A 101 -1.55 -17.43 -8.48
C ARG A 101 -1.34 -18.82 -7.87
N LEU A 102 -2.37 -19.66 -7.90
CA LEU A 102 -2.33 -21.01 -7.33
C LEU A 102 -1.71 -22.06 -8.26
N GLU A 103 -1.49 -21.74 -9.53
CA GLU A 103 -0.84 -22.64 -10.49
C GLU A 103 0.67 -22.69 -10.23
N GLN A 104 1.23 -23.89 -10.15
CA GLN A 104 2.67 -24.11 -9.97
C GLN A 104 3.44 -24.20 -11.30
N GLU A 105 2.71 -24.35 -12.41
CA GLU A 105 3.25 -24.43 -13.75
C GLU A 105 2.31 -23.77 -14.76
N CYS A 106 2.87 -23.33 -15.88
CA CYS A 106 2.08 -22.72 -16.96
C CYS A 106 1.22 -23.77 -17.65
N SER A 107 -0.10 -23.56 -17.67
CA SER A 107 -1.07 -24.45 -18.32
C SER A 107 -0.86 -24.65 -19.83
N HIS A 108 -0.10 -23.77 -20.50
CA HIS A 108 0.19 -23.87 -21.93
C HIS A 108 1.51 -24.59 -22.24
N CYS A 109 2.59 -24.31 -21.50
CA CYS A 109 3.93 -24.83 -21.82
C CYS A 109 4.57 -25.69 -20.72
N SER A 110 3.84 -25.95 -19.63
CA SER A 110 4.28 -26.71 -18.44
C SER A 110 5.54 -26.17 -17.75
N SER A 111 5.98 -24.95 -18.08
CA SER A 111 7.13 -24.34 -17.43
C SER A 111 6.78 -23.92 -16.00
N LYS A 112 7.69 -24.22 -15.07
CA LYS A 112 7.64 -23.77 -13.67
C LYS A 112 8.31 -22.40 -13.45
N GLU A 113 8.91 -21.83 -14.49
CA GLU A 113 9.53 -20.51 -14.42
C GLU A 113 8.45 -19.44 -14.50
N ILE A 114 7.93 -19.07 -13.34
CA ILE A 114 6.85 -18.09 -13.19
C ILE A 114 7.42 -16.80 -12.58
N ASP A 115 7.14 -15.68 -13.24
CA ASP A 115 7.32 -14.35 -12.68
C ASP A 115 6.11 -13.99 -11.82
N ARG A 116 6.24 -14.23 -10.50
CA ARG A 116 5.22 -13.94 -9.50
C ARG A 116 5.12 -12.42 -9.30
N LYS A 117 3.96 -11.83 -9.62
CA LYS A 117 3.74 -10.38 -9.55
C LYS A 117 3.41 -9.92 -8.13
N ASN A 118 3.93 -8.75 -7.77
CA ASN A 118 3.74 -8.14 -6.44
C ASN A 118 3.57 -6.61 -6.54
N ASP A 119 2.97 -6.14 -7.64
CA ASP A 119 3.02 -4.76 -8.10
C ASP A 119 1.64 -4.06 -8.15
N SER A 120 0.76 -4.38 -7.21
CA SER A 120 -0.44 -3.56 -6.95
C SER A 120 -0.12 -2.27 -6.20
N LYS A 121 -0.92 -1.23 -6.48
CA LYS A 121 -0.75 0.13 -5.98
C LYS A 121 -2.08 0.81 -5.69
N TRP A 122 -2.08 1.76 -4.78
CA TRP A 122 -3.18 2.71 -4.62
C TRP A 122 -3.09 3.76 -5.72
N LEU A 123 -4.24 4.10 -6.33
CA LEU A 123 -4.33 5.06 -7.41
C LEU A 123 -5.02 6.32 -6.92
N PHE A 124 -4.34 7.46 -7.03
CA PHE A 124 -4.90 8.78 -6.77
C PHE A 124 -5.11 9.52 -8.08
N THR A 125 -6.37 9.78 -8.41
CA THR A 125 -6.76 10.51 -9.62
C THR A 125 -6.76 12.00 -9.30
N ILE A 126 -5.90 12.77 -9.98
CA ILE A 126 -5.81 14.22 -9.83
C ILE A 126 -5.83 14.82 -11.24
N ARG A 127 -6.98 15.34 -11.67
CA ARG A 127 -7.21 15.85 -13.04
C ARG A 127 -7.36 17.36 -13.11
N ASN A 128 -7.47 18.02 -11.98
CA ASN A 128 -7.58 19.47 -11.90
C ASN A 128 -7.15 19.92 -10.50
N GLU A 129 -7.08 21.22 -10.30
CA GLU A 129 -6.68 21.81 -9.02
C GLU A 129 -7.67 21.49 -7.90
N ASN A 130 -8.97 21.36 -8.20
CA ASN A 130 -9.98 21.01 -7.21
C ASN A 130 -9.79 19.56 -6.70
N ASP A 131 -9.48 18.59 -7.57
CA ASP A 131 -9.16 17.22 -7.16
C ASP A 131 -7.96 17.21 -6.19
N LEU A 132 -6.92 17.98 -6.51
CA LEU A 132 -5.75 18.13 -5.63
C LEU A 132 -6.16 18.74 -4.29
N LYS A 133 -6.93 19.83 -4.33
CA LYS A 133 -7.37 20.56 -3.15
C LYS A 133 -8.19 19.67 -2.22
N VAL A 134 -9.14 18.91 -2.75
CA VAL A 134 -9.93 17.94 -1.98
C VAL A 134 -8.98 16.94 -1.32
N LEU A 135 -8.11 16.29 -2.09
CA LEU A 135 -7.23 15.23 -1.56
C LEU A 135 -6.26 15.71 -0.47
N VAL A 136 -5.73 16.93 -0.56
CA VAL A 136 -4.82 17.47 0.47
C VAL A 136 -5.56 18.15 1.63
N SER A 137 -6.89 18.33 1.52
CA SER A 137 -7.72 18.94 2.57
C SER A 137 -8.61 17.96 3.32
N VAL A 138 -8.72 16.69 2.89
CA VAL A 138 -9.35 15.67 3.72
C VAL A 138 -8.60 15.52 5.04
N ASP A 139 -9.35 15.29 6.12
CA ASP A 139 -8.74 15.08 7.43
C ASP A 139 -7.95 13.77 7.45
N ARG A 140 -8.45 12.72 6.76
CA ARG A 140 -7.88 11.38 6.77
C ARG A 140 -7.98 10.68 5.41
N VAL A 141 -6.90 9.98 5.06
CA VAL A 141 -6.82 9.01 3.96
C VAL A 141 -6.58 7.62 4.56
N MET A 142 -7.46 6.68 4.24
CA MET A 142 -7.38 5.27 4.61
C MET A 142 -6.79 4.46 3.45
N LEU A 143 -5.66 3.81 3.68
CA LEU A 143 -4.98 2.95 2.72
C LEU A 143 -5.14 1.49 3.12
N ILE A 144 -5.87 0.70 2.32
CA ILE A 144 -6.15 -0.71 2.60
C ILE A 144 -5.40 -1.59 1.61
N ILE A 145 -4.74 -2.63 2.11
CA ILE A 145 -4.07 -3.63 1.28
C ILE A 145 -4.42 -5.05 1.72
N GLY A 146 -4.74 -5.89 0.73
CA GLY A 146 -4.70 -7.34 0.85
C GLY A 146 -3.45 -7.89 0.17
N ASP A 147 -2.61 -8.63 0.89
CA ASP A 147 -1.39 -9.24 0.33
C ASP A 147 -1.04 -10.59 0.96
N TYR A 148 0.11 -11.15 0.56
CA TYR A 148 0.68 -12.36 1.12
C TYR A 148 1.87 -11.96 2.01
N PRO A 149 1.83 -12.19 3.33
CA PRO A 149 2.92 -11.80 4.23
C PRO A 149 4.22 -12.57 3.94
N ASN A 150 4.09 -13.79 3.43
CA ASN A 150 5.16 -14.74 3.15
C ASN A 150 5.39 -14.90 1.64
N PHE A 151 5.21 -13.82 0.87
CA PHE A 151 5.26 -13.86 -0.60
C PHE A 151 6.59 -14.45 -1.13
N GLU A 152 7.72 -14.04 -0.56
CA GLU A 152 9.06 -14.48 -1.00
C GLU A 152 9.31 -15.97 -0.77
N SER A 153 8.62 -16.59 0.20
CA SER A 153 8.67 -18.05 0.41
C SER A 153 7.64 -18.81 -0.42
N GLY A 154 6.89 -18.15 -1.30
CA GLY A 154 5.87 -18.76 -2.15
C GLY A 154 4.61 -19.23 -1.41
N ASP A 155 4.36 -18.72 -0.20
CA ASP A 155 3.15 -19.04 0.55
C ASP A 155 1.99 -18.16 0.07
N PHE A 156 1.05 -18.81 -0.62
CA PHE A 156 -0.20 -18.21 -1.10
C PHE A 156 -1.44 -18.77 -0.38
N GLU A 157 -1.25 -19.38 0.78
CA GLU A 157 -2.31 -19.87 1.66
C GLU A 157 -2.53 -18.93 2.84
N THR A 158 -1.51 -18.17 3.23
CA THR A 158 -1.60 -17.13 4.25
C THR A 158 -1.90 -15.79 3.60
N LEU A 159 -3.05 -15.18 3.94
CA LEU A 159 -3.39 -13.82 3.51
C LEU A 159 -3.17 -12.83 4.65
N ARG A 160 -2.93 -11.58 4.29
CA ARG A 160 -2.84 -10.47 5.22
C ARG A 160 -3.67 -9.30 4.72
N PHE A 161 -4.49 -8.74 5.60
CA PHE A 161 -5.22 -7.50 5.38
C PHE A 161 -4.70 -6.44 6.33
N GLN A 162 -4.41 -5.25 5.81
CA GLN A 162 -3.90 -4.13 6.59
C GLN A 162 -4.60 -2.84 6.21
N ALA A 163 -4.67 -1.92 7.18
CA ALA A 163 -5.06 -0.56 6.93
C ALA A 163 -4.06 0.42 7.57
N PHE A 164 -3.81 1.50 6.84
CA PHE A 164 -2.96 2.60 7.27
C PHE A 164 -3.72 3.91 7.17
N GLU A 165 -3.50 4.78 8.14
CA GLU A 165 -4.01 6.14 8.16
C GLU A 165 -2.90 7.12 7.80
N ILE A 166 -3.25 8.10 6.96
CA ILE A 166 -2.47 9.31 6.69
C ILE A 166 -3.41 10.47 6.92
N TRP A 167 -2.94 11.53 7.59
CA TRP A 167 -3.74 12.72 7.90
C TRP A 167 -3.17 13.95 7.19
N PRO A 168 -3.58 14.24 5.94
CA PRO A 168 -2.89 15.20 5.06
C PRO A 168 -2.73 16.61 5.62
N ARG A 169 -3.67 17.06 6.46
CA ARG A 169 -3.65 18.38 7.09
C ARG A 169 -2.67 18.51 8.25
N GLU A 170 -2.16 17.38 8.75
CA GLU A 170 -1.30 17.35 9.93
C GLU A 170 0.16 17.36 9.52
N GLY A 171 0.99 18.16 10.23
CA GLY A 171 2.41 18.34 9.91
C GLY A 171 3.20 17.02 9.87
N ARG A 172 2.78 16.03 10.66
CA ARG A 172 3.30 14.66 10.68
C ARG A 172 3.30 13.99 9.29
N HIS A 173 2.25 14.23 8.50
CA HIS A 173 2.03 13.56 7.22
C HIS A 173 2.18 14.51 6.02
N LYS A 174 2.74 15.72 6.21
CA LYS A 174 2.87 16.74 5.15
C LYS A 174 3.49 16.24 3.86
N ARG A 175 4.38 15.25 3.94
CA ARG A 175 5.05 14.63 2.78
C ARG A 175 4.06 13.98 1.82
N PHE A 176 2.94 13.44 2.31
CA PHE A 176 1.87 12.94 1.45
C PHE A 176 1.30 14.06 0.57
N ALA A 177 0.91 15.20 1.18
CA ALA A 177 0.38 16.34 0.44
C ALA A 177 1.40 16.87 -0.57
N GLU A 178 2.67 17.03 -0.17
CA GLU A 178 3.76 17.44 -1.06
C GLU A 178 3.93 16.48 -2.26
N ILE A 179 3.81 15.15 -2.05
CA ILE A 179 3.88 14.16 -3.14
C ILE A 179 2.72 14.34 -4.11
N MET A 180 1.49 14.55 -3.61
CA MET A 180 0.32 14.74 -4.47
C MET A 180 0.41 16.06 -5.27
N THR A 181 0.86 17.13 -4.62
CA THR A 181 1.11 18.42 -5.27
C THR A 181 2.22 18.33 -6.32
N ASN A 182 3.32 17.62 -6.02
CA ASN A 182 4.41 17.41 -6.97
C ASN A 182 3.97 16.64 -8.20
N TYR A 183 3.18 15.58 -8.03
CA TYR A 183 2.61 14.85 -9.16
C TYR A 183 1.75 15.76 -10.03
N TYR A 184 0.85 16.55 -9.43
CA TYR A 184 0.00 17.47 -10.21
C TYR A 184 0.83 18.47 -11.02
N ASN A 185 1.78 19.15 -10.36
CA ASN A 185 2.56 20.20 -10.99
C ASN A 185 3.57 19.67 -12.02
N LYS A 186 4.27 18.57 -11.71
CA LYS A 186 5.37 18.06 -12.52
C LYS A 186 4.94 17.07 -13.59
N ILE A 187 3.91 16.26 -13.31
CA ILE A 187 3.43 15.21 -14.23
C ILE A 187 2.17 15.66 -14.92
N TYR A 188 1.11 15.95 -14.14
CA TYR A 188 -0.20 16.20 -14.74
C TYR A 188 -0.18 17.42 -15.67
N LEU A 189 0.25 18.58 -15.18
CA LEU A 189 0.30 19.81 -15.98
C LEU A 189 1.30 19.70 -17.14
N SER A 190 2.46 19.08 -16.93
CA SER A 190 3.46 18.88 -18.00
C SER A 190 2.94 17.99 -19.13
N HIS A 191 2.25 16.89 -18.80
CA HIS A 191 1.62 16.02 -19.80
C HIS A 191 0.51 16.76 -20.55
N ARG A 192 -0.34 17.52 -19.87
CA ARG A 192 -1.41 18.31 -20.50
C ARG A 192 -0.87 19.35 -21.48
N LYS A 193 0.31 19.94 -21.19
CA LYS A 193 1.01 20.85 -22.12
C LYS A 193 1.54 20.13 -23.36
N GLN A 194 2.05 18.91 -23.23
CA GLN A 194 2.60 18.13 -24.34
C GLN A 194 1.54 17.38 -25.17
N SER A 195 0.44 17.00 -24.55
CA SER A 195 -0.63 16.22 -25.18
C SER A 195 -1.99 16.61 -24.58
N PRO A 196 -2.60 17.71 -25.07
CA PRO A 196 -3.86 18.24 -24.54
C PRO A 196 -5.05 17.27 -24.60
N ASP A 197 -5.00 16.24 -25.44
CA ASP A 197 -6.09 15.26 -25.55
C ASP A 197 -5.90 14.02 -24.68
N ASN A 198 -4.70 13.84 -24.10
CA ASN A 198 -4.38 12.69 -23.27
C ASN A 198 -4.41 13.03 -21.79
N THR A 199 -5.17 12.25 -21.02
CA THR A 199 -5.12 12.33 -19.55
C THR A 199 -4.00 11.42 -19.05
N PRO A 200 -3.00 11.95 -18.32
CA PRO A 200 -1.93 11.12 -17.79
C PRO A 200 -2.48 10.09 -16.79
N ALA A 201 -1.77 8.98 -16.63
CA ALA A 201 -2.18 7.92 -15.72
C ALA A 201 -2.22 8.44 -14.28
N PRO A 202 -3.16 7.97 -13.42
CA PRO A 202 -3.27 8.40 -12.03
C PRO A 202 -1.95 8.27 -11.25
N LYS A 203 -1.84 9.00 -10.14
CA LYS A 203 -0.68 8.89 -9.26
C LYS A 203 -0.64 7.50 -8.63
N ASN A 204 0.35 6.73 -9.05
CA ASN A 204 0.72 5.46 -8.42
C ASN A 204 1.32 5.74 -7.04
N PHE A 205 0.68 5.22 -6.00
CA PHE A 205 1.17 5.23 -4.63
C PHE A 205 1.37 3.79 -4.16
N TRP A 206 2.63 3.38 -4.09
CA TRP A 206 3.02 1.98 -3.94
C TRP A 206 3.13 1.59 -2.46
N PRO A 207 2.48 0.51 -2.01
CA PRO A 207 2.65 -0.05 -0.67
C PRO A 207 4.12 -0.33 -0.39
N TYR A 208 4.58 0.06 0.81
CA TYR A 208 5.96 -0.14 1.28
C TYR A 208 7.05 0.48 0.42
N SER A 209 6.69 1.42 -0.47
CA SER A 209 7.68 2.21 -1.17
C SER A 209 8.26 3.32 -0.29
N TYR A 210 9.34 3.93 -0.74
CA TYR A 210 9.91 5.10 -0.09
C TYR A 210 8.88 6.22 0.12
N GLN A 211 8.03 6.47 -0.89
CA GLN A 211 6.97 7.47 -0.81
C GLN A 211 5.91 7.10 0.24
N PHE A 212 5.58 5.81 0.39
CA PHE A 212 4.72 5.36 1.47
C PHE A 212 5.32 5.67 2.83
N PHE A 213 6.58 5.27 3.08
CA PHE A 213 7.18 5.44 4.41
C PHE A 213 7.51 6.89 4.77
N ILE A 214 7.90 7.73 3.80
CA ILE A 214 8.19 9.16 4.03
C ILE A 214 6.91 9.96 4.33
N SER A 215 5.73 9.42 3.98
CA SER A 215 4.43 9.96 4.36
C SER A 215 4.02 9.63 5.79
N ASN A 216 4.85 8.93 6.56
CA ASN A 216 4.61 8.58 7.98
C ASN A 216 3.26 7.88 8.25
N PRO A 217 2.93 6.79 7.53
CA PRO A 217 1.64 6.13 7.66
C PRO A 217 1.52 5.41 9.01
N ILE A 218 0.35 5.50 9.64
CA ILE A 218 0.04 4.85 10.91
C ILE A 218 -0.75 3.58 10.63
N ARG A 219 -0.20 2.40 10.93
CA ARG A 219 -0.96 1.14 10.79
C ARG A 219 -1.98 1.01 11.91
N THR A 220 -3.26 1.05 11.56
CA THR A 220 -4.38 0.93 12.50
C THR A 220 -5.03 -0.43 12.49
N PHE A 221 -4.75 -1.25 11.47
CA PHE A 221 -5.30 -2.59 11.35
C PHE A 221 -4.30 -3.58 10.75
N LEU A 222 -4.25 -4.78 11.33
CA LEU A 222 -3.54 -5.95 10.80
C LEU A 222 -4.36 -7.21 11.12
N CYS A 223 -4.68 -7.96 10.07
CA CYS A 223 -5.36 -9.24 10.16
C CYS A 223 -4.62 -10.27 9.31
N ILE A 224 -4.40 -11.45 9.89
CA ILE A 224 -3.84 -12.63 9.23
C ILE A 224 -4.96 -13.64 9.01
N VAL A 225 -4.97 -14.25 7.83
CA VAL A 225 -5.86 -15.37 7.50
C VAL A 225 -5.01 -16.57 7.13
N GLU A 226 -5.04 -17.60 7.96
CA GLU A 226 -4.35 -18.86 7.71
C GLU A 226 -5.26 -19.83 6.96
N ASN A 227 -4.71 -20.72 6.13
CA ASN A 227 -5.44 -21.74 5.36
C ASN A 227 -6.54 -21.12 4.46
N ALA A 228 -6.26 -19.98 3.83
CA ALA A 228 -7.25 -19.19 3.13
C ALA A 228 -7.82 -19.83 1.85
N ASN A 229 -7.21 -20.91 1.37
CA ASN A 229 -7.66 -21.67 0.21
C ASN A 229 -8.65 -22.80 0.58
N THR A 230 -8.81 -23.12 1.88
CA THR A 230 -9.58 -24.28 2.33
C THR A 230 -10.52 -23.91 3.48
N LYS A 231 -10.03 -23.90 4.72
CA LYS A 231 -10.77 -23.58 5.94
C LYS A 231 -10.12 -22.38 6.63
N PRO A 232 -10.44 -21.16 6.17
CA PRO A 232 -9.76 -19.96 6.63
C PRO A 232 -9.91 -19.74 8.13
N LYS A 233 -8.82 -19.35 8.79
CA LYS A 233 -8.82 -18.91 10.19
C LYS A 233 -8.40 -17.46 10.27
N ILE A 234 -9.31 -16.60 10.72
CA ILE A 234 -9.11 -15.14 10.77
C ILE A 234 -8.58 -14.75 12.15
N ARG A 235 -7.41 -14.11 12.20
CA ARG A 235 -6.79 -13.56 13.41
C ARG A 235 -6.50 -12.07 13.22
N ILE A 236 -7.13 -11.22 14.02
CA ILE A 236 -6.81 -9.80 14.09
C ILE A 236 -5.62 -9.65 15.05
N GLU A 237 -4.48 -9.18 14.56
CA GLU A 237 -3.25 -9.01 15.34
C GLU A 237 -3.04 -7.57 15.81
N LYS A 238 -3.60 -6.61 15.07
CA LYS A 238 -3.62 -5.20 15.46
C LYS A 238 -4.97 -4.58 15.12
N PHE A 239 -5.55 -3.90 16.09
CA PHE A 239 -6.73 -3.06 15.92
C PHE A 239 -6.60 -1.85 16.84
N VAL A 240 -6.51 -0.67 16.25
CA VAL A 240 -6.54 0.59 17.00
C VAL A 240 -8.00 1.00 17.14
N ASN A 241 -8.45 1.31 18.35
CA ASN A 241 -9.85 1.64 18.57
C ASN A 241 -10.24 2.87 17.73
N PRO A 242 -11.43 2.88 17.10
CA PRO A 242 -11.96 4.03 16.38
C PRO A 242 -11.80 5.38 17.09
N GLU A 243 -11.91 5.40 18.42
CA GLU A 243 -11.87 6.64 19.21
C GLU A 243 -10.46 7.12 19.59
N ASP A 244 -9.46 6.25 19.46
CA ASP A 244 -8.12 6.53 19.99
C ASP A 244 -7.43 7.69 19.26
N ASP A 245 -6.68 8.48 20.01
CA ASP A 245 -5.82 9.51 19.43
C ASP A 245 -4.60 8.87 18.75
N ARG A 246 -4.38 9.19 17.47
CA ARG A 246 -3.26 8.66 16.68
C ARG A 246 -1.96 9.41 16.93
N SER A 247 -1.99 10.56 17.61
CA SER A 247 -0.79 11.37 17.86
C SER A 247 0.31 10.63 18.65
N LYS A 248 -0.05 9.63 19.46
CA LYS A 248 0.92 8.82 20.24
C LYS A 248 1.28 7.48 19.60
N ILE A 249 0.66 7.12 18.47
CA ILE A 249 0.90 5.84 17.80
C ILE A 249 2.04 6.04 16.81
N GLU A 250 3.11 5.25 16.91
CA GLU A 250 4.24 5.32 15.98
C GLU A 250 3.82 5.00 14.53
N SER A 251 4.44 5.67 13.57
CA SER A 251 4.30 5.33 12.16
C SER A 251 5.02 4.02 11.83
N GLU A 252 4.62 3.38 10.75
CA GLU A 252 5.32 2.19 10.24
C GLU A 252 6.79 2.45 10.02
N ARG A 253 7.65 1.57 10.55
CA ARG A 253 9.11 1.65 10.43
C ARG A 253 9.54 1.49 8.97
N MET A 254 10.44 2.36 8.49
CA MET A 254 10.94 2.31 7.11
C MET A 254 12.09 1.31 7.04
N PRO A 255 11.95 0.17 6.34
CA PRO A 255 13.03 -0.81 6.19
C PRO A 255 14.23 -0.17 5.48
N ILE A 256 15.45 -0.54 5.88
CA ILE A 256 16.66 0.05 5.30
C ILE A 256 16.76 -0.24 3.79
N GLU A 257 16.20 -1.35 3.32
CA GLU A 257 16.19 -1.82 1.93
C GLU A 257 15.54 -0.80 1.00
N VAL A 258 14.62 0.01 1.53
CA VAL A 258 13.91 1.04 0.77
C VAL A 258 14.76 2.31 0.61
N VAL A 259 15.76 2.53 1.46
CA VAL A 259 16.66 3.69 1.45
C VAL A 259 17.82 3.44 0.48
N ASN A 260 18.05 4.33 -0.49
CA ASN A 260 19.17 4.19 -1.42
C ASN A 260 20.48 4.73 -0.82
N ASP A 261 21.60 4.49 -1.50
CA ASP A 261 22.93 4.83 -1.00
C ASP A 261 23.16 6.34 -0.81
N VAL A 262 22.55 7.18 -1.65
CA VAL A 262 22.63 8.64 -1.52
C VAL A 262 21.88 9.10 -0.28
N GLU A 263 20.71 8.53 -0.02
CA GLU A 263 19.89 8.80 1.15
C GLU A 263 20.55 8.30 2.43
N LEU A 264 21.12 7.10 2.43
CA LEU A 264 21.85 6.54 3.57
C LEU A 264 23.03 7.42 3.96
N LYS A 265 23.82 7.89 2.98
CA LYS A 265 24.91 8.86 3.23
C LYS A 265 24.39 10.14 3.88
N LYS A 266 23.29 10.71 3.36
CA LYS A 266 22.68 11.94 3.90
C LYS A 266 22.16 11.76 5.32
N LEU A 267 21.54 10.62 5.59
CA LEU A 267 21.00 10.26 6.89
C LEU A 267 22.12 10.20 7.93
N VAL A 268 23.15 9.38 7.68
CA VAL A 268 24.31 9.22 8.58
C VAL A 268 25.10 10.52 8.75
N ALA A 269 25.13 11.39 7.74
CA ALA A 269 25.79 12.68 7.84
C ALA A 269 25.12 13.62 8.86
N LYS A 270 23.79 13.57 8.95
CA LYS A 270 22.97 14.47 9.79
C LYS A 270 22.69 13.96 11.20
N MET A 271 22.77 12.65 11.40
CA MET A 271 22.46 12.04 12.69
C MET A 271 23.53 12.29 13.75
N ASP A 272 23.10 12.24 15.00
CA ASP A 272 23.99 12.14 16.16
C ASP A 272 24.28 10.68 16.57
N GLN A 273 25.11 10.49 17.60
CA GLN A 273 25.48 9.16 18.09
C GLN A 273 24.30 8.41 18.74
N SER A 274 23.40 9.11 19.42
CA SER A 274 22.23 8.53 20.08
C SER A 274 21.25 7.98 19.05
N GLU A 275 20.98 8.76 18.00
CA GLU A 275 20.14 8.37 16.88
C GLU A 275 20.74 7.18 16.12
N LEU A 276 22.07 7.17 15.91
CA LEU A 276 22.75 6.04 15.26
C LEU A 276 22.54 4.75 16.07
N ASN A 277 22.75 4.82 17.39
CA ASN A 277 22.57 3.68 18.29
C ASN A 277 21.14 3.13 18.29
N ARG A 278 20.13 3.98 18.01
CA ARG A 278 18.72 3.56 17.94
C ARG A 278 18.38 2.76 16.69
N ILE A 279 19.16 2.90 15.61
CA ILE A 279 18.88 2.23 14.34
C ILE A 279 19.87 1.11 14.03
N THR A 280 21.02 1.07 14.69
CA THR A 280 22.02 0.02 14.48
C THR A 280 21.90 -1.13 15.47
N THR A 281 22.00 -2.36 14.98
CA THR A 281 22.05 -3.59 15.78
C THR A 281 23.39 -3.78 16.49
N LYS A 282 24.42 -3.02 16.11
CA LYS A 282 25.74 -3.00 16.74
C LYS A 282 26.10 -1.61 17.23
N LYS A 283 26.86 -1.53 18.33
CA LYS A 283 27.47 -0.29 18.79
C LYS A 283 28.61 0.08 17.87
N ILE A 284 28.49 1.21 17.18
CA ILE A 284 29.47 1.72 16.22
C ILE A 284 29.62 3.22 16.47
N ALA A 285 30.86 3.72 16.52
CA ALA A 285 31.07 5.15 16.65
C ALA A 285 30.62 5.87 15.37
N LEU A 286 29.96 7.02 15.49
CA LEU A 286 29.46 7.80 14.35
C LEU A 286 30.57 8.16 13.36
N LYS A 287 31.79 8.42 13.87
CA LYS A 287 32.98 8.66 13.05
C LYS A 287 33.36 7.47 12.17
N GLU A 288 33.17 6.25 12.68
CA GLU A 288 33.42 5.01 11.96
C GLU A 288 32.30 4.74 10.96
N ALA A 289 31.04 4.90 11.38
CA ALA A 289 29.87 4.73 10.51
C ALA A 289 29.92 5.64 9.28
N LYS A 290 30.38 6.90 9.43
CA LYS A 290 30.55 7.86 8.33
C LYS A 290 31.61 7.44 7.29
N LYS A 291 32.57 6.61 7.68
CA LYS A 291 33.66 6.13 6.80
C LYS A 291 33.43 4.69 6.30
N MET A 292 32.46 4.00 6.87
CA MET A 292 32.20 2.59 6.60
C MET A 292 31.64 2.37 5.18
N PRO A 293 31.99 1.25 4.51
CA PRO A 293 31.31 0.86 3.29
C PRO A 293 29.79 0.75 3.51
N LEU A 294 29.00 1.35 2.62
CA LEU A 294 27.55 1.44 2.79
C LEU A 294 26.88 0.07 2.88
N LYS A 295 27.36 -0.92 2.14
CA LYS A 295 26.86 -2.30 2.21
C LYS A 295 26.99 -2.87 3.62
N THR A 296 28.12 -2.64 4.27
CA THR A 296 28.38 -3.09 5.65
C THR A 296 27.49 -2.33 6.64
N LEU A 297 27.42 -1.00 6.52
CA LEU A 297 26.58 -0.18 7.39
C LEU A 297 25.10 -0.55 7.28
N ARG A 298 24.61 -0.79 6.07
CA ARG A 298 23.25 -1.26 5.79
C ARG A 298 22.95 -2.57 6.52
N GLY A 299 23.91 -3.51 6.57
CA GLY A 299 23.76 -4.76 7.30
C GLY A 299 23.63 -4.60 8.83
N PHE A 300 23.87 -3.41 9.36
CA PHE A 300 23.67 -3.11 10.78
C PHE A 300 22.37 -2.36 11.05
N ILE A 301 21.67 -1.85 10.03
CA ILE A 301 20.46 -1.07 10.21
C ILE A 301 19.26 -1.91 9.79
N GLU A 302 18.32 -2.16 10.68
CA GLU A 302 17.08 -2.87 10.32
C GLU A 302 16.06 -1.91 9.70
N SER A 303 15.83 -0.78 10.39
CA SER A 303 14.83 0.19 9.96
C SER A 303 15.13 1.59 10.46
N VAL A 304 14.52 2.58 9.80
CA VAL A 304 14.60 4.00 10.12
C VAL A 304 13.28 4.46 10.76
N PRO A 305 13.28 4.95 12.01
CA PRO A 305 12.08 5.48 12.67
C PRO A 305 11.69 6.86 12.10
N GLU A 306 10.49 7.31 12.43
CA GLU A 306 9.85 8.50 11.86
C GLU A 306 10.66 9.80 12.05
N ASP A 307 11.20 10.01 13.25
CA ASP A 307 11.99 11.20 13.59
C ASP A 307 13.27 11.30 12.76
N ILE A 308 13.96 10.18 12.55
CA ILE A 308 15.20 10.13 11.75
C ILE A 308 14.89 10.28 10.24
N ARG A 309 13.71 9.84 9.77
CA ARG A 309 13.29 10.05 8.37
C ARG A 309 13.15 11.53 8.01
N ALA A 310 12.97 12.43 8.98
CA ALA A 310 12.87 13.85 8.71
C ALA A 310 14.12 14.42 7.99
N TYR A 311 15.26 13.74 8.11
CA TYR A 311 16.50 14.08 7.40
C TYR A 311 16.48 13.76 5.91
N LEU A 312 15.54 12.91 5.49
CA LEU A 312 15.38 12.46 4.12
C LEU A 312 14.46 13.41 3.33
N GLY A 313 14.81 13.62 2.06
CA GLY A 313 14.03 14.44 1.13
C GLY A 313 13.07 13.62 0.29
N LEU A 314 12.18 14.28 -0.44
CA LEU A 314 11.40 13.60 -1.48
C LEU A 314 12.33 13.19 -2.63
N ARG A 315 12.07 12.01 -3.21
CA ARG A 315 12.73 11.61 -4.45
C ARG A 315 12.06 12.31 -5.63
N ASP A 316 12.84 12.58 -6.67
CA ASP A 316 12.31 12.97 -7.99
C ASP A 316 11.88 11.71 -8.76
N THR A 317 10.85 11.05 -8.23
CA THR A 317 10.29 9.79 -8.78
C THR A 317 9.26 10.01 -9.86
N ASP A 318 8.87 11.27 -10.07
CA ASP A 318 7.82 11.66 -10.98
C ASP A 318 8.46 12.05 -12.33
N LYS A 319 8.92 11.03 -13.06
CA LYS A 319 9.38 11.17 -14.46
C LYS A 319 8.22 10.87 -15.40
N ILE A 320 8.07 11.69 -16.44
CA ILE A 320 7.12 11.46 -17.55
C ILE A 320 7.52 10.14 -18.22
N SER A 321 6.71 9.08 -18.06
CA SER A 321 6.89 7.84 -18.83
C SER A 321 6.04 7.91 -20.08
N THR A 322 6.66 7.88 -21.26
CA THR A 322 5.95 7.62 -22.52
C THR A 322 5.75 6.11 -22.67
N SER A 323 4.52 5.69 -23.00
CA SER A 323 4.24 4.29 -23.29
C SER A 323 5.01 3.87 -24.54
N LYS A 324 6.00 3.00 -24.39
CA LYS A 324 6.82 2.53 -25.53
C LYS A 324 6.09 1.55 -26.46
N ALA A 325 4.89 1.09 -26.11
CA ALA A 325 4.13 0.14 -26.91
C ALA A 325 2.63 0.46 -26.86
N GLN A 326 2.00 0.44 -28.03
CA GLN A 326 0.55 0.48 -28.19
C GLN A 326 0.00 -0.89 -27.76
N TYR A 327 -0.93 -0.91 -26.80
CA TYR A 327 -1.58 -2.16 -26.40
C TYR A 327 -2.36 -2.73 -27.59
N SER A 328 -1.93 -3.88 -28.10
CA SER A 328 -2.69 -4.66 -29.07
C SER A 328 -3.40 -5.80 -28.35
N ARG A 329 -4.70 -5.95 -28.62
CA ARG A 329 -5.45 -7.14 -28.18
C ARG A 329 -4.75 -8.35 -28.82
N ARG A 330 -4.43 -9.38 -28.04
CA ARG A 330 -3.86 -10.62 -28.58
C ARG A 330 -4.79 -11.14 -29.68
N LYS A 331 -4.24 -11.35 -30.88
CA LYS A 331 -4.90 -12.15 -31.90
C LYS A 331 -4.79 -13.60 -31.46
N ASN A 332 -5.89 -14.35 -31.49
CA ASN A 332 -5.84 -15.78 -31.27
C ASN A 332 -4.91 -16.38 -32.34
N SER A 333 -3.83 -17.01 -31.90
CA SER A 333 -2.95 -17.83 -32.74
C SER A 333 -3.28 -19.28 -32.50
#